data_AF-A0A2T6DPC3-F1
#
_entry.id   AF-A0A2T6DPC3-F1
#
_cell.length_a   1.000
_cell.length_b   1.000
_cell.length_c   1.000
_cell.angle_alpha   90.00
_cell.angle_beta   90.00
_cell.angle_gamma   90.00
#
_symmetry.space_group_name_H-M   'P 1'
#
loop_
_entity.id
_entity.type
_entity.pdbx_description
1 polymer ?
#
loop_
_entity_poly.entity_id
_entity_poly.type
_entity_poly.pdbx_seq_one_letter_code
_entity_poly.pdbx_strand_id
1 'polypeptide(L)'
;MVALLFATLGRGENPRYAQIVRDRDAVLSEILAAREARYRVGGCDEQAVLSSRLALLTFRRDAAKNREEKLKQQGLIVEMYEKRVADLKVRAKSGTLSAEDLLLAKERLLEAMQTRESLSETATSTN
;
A
#
# COMPACT_ATOMS: atom_id res chain seq x y z
N MET A 1 36.71 22.45 -4.91
CA MET A 1 35.65 22.41 -5.95
C MET A 1 35.29 20.96 -6.21
N VAL A 2 34.19 20.48 -5.64
CA VAL A 2 33.68 19.13 -5.87
C VAL A 2 32.70 19.21 -7.04
N ALA A 3 33.11 18.70 -8.20
CA ALA A 3 32.25 18.57 -9.36
C ALA A 3 31.23 17.45 -9.10
N LEU A 4 30.01 17.84 -8.74
CA LEU A 4 28.85 16.94 -8.70
C LEU A 4 28.50 16.53 -10.13
N LEU A 5 28.85 15.29 -10.46
CA LEU A 5 28.47 14.63 -11.69
C LEU A 5 26.94 14.37 -11.65
N PHE A 6 26.16 15.28 -12.21
CA PHE A 6 24.76 15.02 -12.53
C PHE A 6 24.71 14.02 -13.69
N ALA A 7 24.79 12.72 -13.35
CA ALA A 7 24.38 11.67 -14.26
C ALA A 7 22.86 11.74 -14.43
N THR A 8 22.43 12.47 -15.45
CA THR A 8 21.09 12.38 -16.02
C THR A 8 20.90 10.96 -16.56
N LEU A 9 20.48 10.03 -15.69
CA LEU A 9 19.98 8.75 -16.12
C LEU A 9 18.63 8.96 -16.81
N GLY A 10 18.68 9.25 -18.10
CA GLY A 10 17.65 8.80 -19.03
C GLY A 10 17.60 7.27 -18.95
N ARG A 11 16.87 6.75 -17.96
CA ARG A 11 16.74 5.32 -17.72
C ARG A 11 15.77 4.77 -18.77
N GLY A 12 16.31 4.36 -19.92
CA GLY A 12 15.64 3.37 -20.74
C GLY A 12 15.35 2.17 -19.84
N GLU A 13 14.07 1.91 -19.56
CA GLU A 13 13.68 0.82 -18.68
C GLU A 13 14.27 -0.48 -19.20
N ASN A 14 15.03 -1.17 -18.36
CA ASN A 14 15.51 -2.50 -18.68
C ASN A 14 14.27 -3.36 -18.99
N PRO A 15 14.11 -3.89 -20.21
CA PRO A 15 12.89 -4.61 -20.60
C PRO A 15 12.63 -5.83 -19.70
N ARG A 16 13.69 -6.43 -19.15
CA ARG A 16 13.59 -7.51 -18.15
C ARG A 16 13.00 -7.01 -16.83
N TYR A 17 13.38 -5.82 -16.38
CA TYR A 17 12.82 -5.22 -15.17
C TYR A 17 11.33 -4.89 -15.36
N ALA A 18 10.96 -4.29 -16.49
CA ALA A 18 9.57 -4.01 -16.81
C ALA A 18 8.72 -5.30 -16.86
N GLN A 19 9.26 -6.39 -17.41
CA GLN A 19 8.60 -7.69 -17.37
C GLN A 19 8.40 -8.20 -15.94
N ILE A 20 9.44 -8.15 -15.09
CA ILE A 20 9.34 -8.56 -13.68
C ILE A 20 8.26 -7.76 -12.93
N VAL A 21 8.16 -6.45 -13.19
CA VAL A 21 7.12 -5.61 -12.58
C VAL A 21 5.72 -6.06 -13.01
N ARG A 22 5.51 -6.34 -14.30
CA ARG A 22 4.22 -6.85 -14.81
C ARG A 22 3.86 -8.22 -14.22
N ASP A 23 4.82 -9.14 -14.19
CA ASP A 23 4.60 -10.49 -13.66
C ASP A 23 4.25 -10.45 -12.16
N ARG A 24 4.92 -9.57 -11.40
CA ARG A 24 4.61 -9.36 -9.98
C ARG A 24 3.21 -8.76 -9.76
N ASP A 25 2.79 -7.81 -10.59
CA ASP A 25 1.42 -7.25 -10.49
C ASP A 25 0.38 -8.34 -10.75
N ALA A 26 0.60 -9.17 -11.78
CA ALA A 26 -0.28 -10.27 -12.14
C ALA A 26 -0.40 -11.29 -11.01
N VAL A 27 0.73 -11.76 -10.48
CA VAL A 27 0.76 -12.73 -9.36
C VAL A 27 0.06 -12.19 -8.12
N LEU A 28 0.32 -10.93 -7.73
CA LEU A 28 -0.34 -10.31 -6.57
C LEU A 28 -1.84 -10.15 -6.78
N SER A 29 -2.26 -9.83 -8.02
CA SER A 29 -3.67 -9.73 -8.38
C SER A 29 -4.38 -11.10 -8.31
N GLU A 30 -3.74 -12.16 -8.81
CA GLU A 30 -4.26 -13.53 -8.72
C GLU A 30 -4.36 -14.01 -7.27
N ILE A 31 -3.35 -13.73 -6.44
CA ILE A 31 -3.38 -14.05 -5.00
C ILE A 31 -4.58 -13.36 -4.33
N LEU A 32 -4.79 -12.07 -4.60
CA LEU A 32 -5.92 -11.33 -4.04
C LEU A 32 -7.26 -11.94 -4.50
N ALA A 33 -7.42 -12.18 -5.80
CA ALA A 33 -8.64 -12.76 -6.36
C ALA A 33 -8.94 -14.14 -5.76
N ALA A 34 -7.93 -14.99 -5.59
CA ALA A 34 -8.08 -16.30 -4.96
C ALA A 34 -8.50 -16.20 -3.49
N ARG A 35 -7.92 -15.27 -2.72
CA ARG A 35 -8.30 -15.05 -1.32
C ARG A 35 -9.70 -14.48 -1.20
N GLU A 36 -10.11 -13.55 -2.06
CA GLU A 36 -11.47 -13.02 -2.10
C GLU A 36 -12.51 -14.08 -2.49
N ALA A 37 -12.17 -14.97 -3.42
CA ALA A 37 -13.01 -16.12 -3.77
C ALA A 37 -13.18 -17.07 -2.57
N ARG A 38 -12.08 -17.40 -1.88
CA ARG A 38 -12.13 -18.26 -0.68
C ARG A 38 -12.87 -17.60 0.48
N TYR A 39 -12.67 -16.30 0.72
CA TYR A 39 -13.36 -15.57 1.77
C TYR A 39 -14.89 -15.59 1.59
N ARG A 40 -15.37 -15.42 0.36
CA ARG A 40 -16.81 -15.49 0.03
C ARG A 40 -17.47 -16.82 0.37
N VAL A 41 -16.71 -17.92 0.39
CA VAL A 41 -17.18 -19.26 0.76
C VAL A 41 -16.75 -19.69 2.17
N GLY A 42 -16.24 -18.76 3.00
CA GLY A 42 -15.78 -19.03 4.36
C GLY A 42 -14.45 -19.82 4.45
N GLY A 43 -13.75 -20.01 3.34
CA GLY A 43 -12.51 -20.78 3.26
C GLY A 43 -11.23 -19.98 3.48
N CYS A 44 -11.33 -18.71 3.89
CA CYS A 44 -10.21 -17.81 4.18
C CYS A 44 -10.65 -16.75 5.19
N ASP A 45 -9.74 -16.30 6.06
CA ASP A 45 -10.03 -15.20 6.97
C ASP A 45 -9.93 -13.82 6.28
N GLU A 46 -10.53 -12.82 6.92
CA GLU A 46 -10.55 -11.43 6.47
C GLU A 46 -9.14 -10.81 6.45
N GLN A 47 -8.27 -11.22 7.38
CA GLN A 47 -6.91 -10.69 7.53
C GLN A 47 -6.02 -11.07 6.34
N ALA A 48 -6.24 -12.25 5.77
CA ALA A 48 -5.57 -12.73 4.57
C ALA A 48 -6.01 -11.94 3.33
N VAL A 49 -7.29 -11.57 3.21
CA VAL A 49 -7.75 -10.67 2.15
C VAL A 49 -7.12 -9.28 2.32
N LEU A 50 -7.17 -8.73 3.54
CA LEU A 50 -6.59 -7.43 3.88
C LEU A 50 -5.11 -7.37 3.52
N SER A 51 -4.32 -8.34 3.98
CA SER A 51 -2.87 -8.39 3.75
C SER A 51 -2.50 -8.51 2.27
N SER A 52 -3.24 -9.28 1.47
CA SER A 52 -2.98 -9.37 0.02
C SER A 52 -3.34 -8.09 -0.71
N ARG A 53 -4.44 -7.43 -0.32
CA ARG A 53 -4.82 -6.16 -0.92
C ARG A 53 -3.81 -5.06 -0.59
N LEU A 54 -3.32 -5.00 0.66
CA LEU A 54 -2.24 -4.10 1.06
C LEU A 54 -0.94 -4.37 0.29
N ALA A 55 -0.58 -5.64 0.08
CA ALA A 55 0.61 -6.01 -0.68
C ALA A 55 0.52 -5.54 -2.15
N LEU A 56 -0.63 -5.74 -2.80
CA LEU A 56 -0.86 -5.28 -4.18
C LEU A 56 -0.81 -3.75 -4.29
N LEU A 57 -1.50 -3.03 -3.41
CA LEU A 57 -1.52 -1.56 -3.44
C LEU A 57 -0.14 -0.96 -3.16
N THR A 58 0.58 -1.50 -2.17
CA THR A 58 1.95 -1.09 -1.87
C THR A 58 2.86 -1.31 -3.06
N PHE A 59 2.78 -2.48 -3.70
CA PHE A 59 3.56 -2.77 -4.90
C PHE A 59 3.25 -1.78 -6.04
N ARG A 60 1.98 -1.53 -6.31
CA ARG A 60 1.55 -0.58 -7.35
C ARG A 60 2.01 0.84 -7.07
N ARG A 61 1.98 1.27 -5.80
CA ARG A 61 2.55 2.56 -5.39
C ARG A 61 4.05 2.61 -5.67
N ASP A 62 4.78 1.58 -5.29
CA ASP A 62 6.24 1.59 -5.42
C ASP A 62 6.69 1.50 -6.90
N ALA A 63 5.90 0.81 -7.72
CA ALA A 63 6.13 0.67 -9.17
C ALA A 63 5.62 1.86 -10.01
N ALA A 64 4.77 2.73 -9.44
CA ALA A 64 4.20 3.88 -10.15
C ALA A 64 5.29 4.87 -10.57
N LYS A 65 5.23 5.30 -11.84
CA LYS A 65 6.26 6.17 -12.45
C LYS A 65 6.06 7.63 -12.10
N ASN A 66 4.81 8.03 -11.91
CA ASN A 66 4.45 9.39 -11.58
C ASN A 66 3.84 9.45 -10.18
N ARG A 67 3.87 10.66 -9.65
CA ARG A 67 3.45 10.95 -8.29
C ARG A 67 1.94 10.85 -8.10
N GLU A 68 1.16 11.19 -9.12
CA GLU A 68 -0.30 11.11 -9.08
C GLU A 68 -0.75 9.66 -8.85
N GLU A 69 -0.16 8.71 -9.57
CA GLU A 69 -0.39 7.29 -9.38
C GLU A 69 0.05 6.82 -7.98
N LYS A 70 1.19 7.30 -7.47
CA LYS A 70 1.63 7.00 -6.10
C LYS A 70 0.61 7.47 -5.07
N LEU A 71 0.14 8.71 -5.19
CA LEU A 71 -0.87 9.29 -4.31
C LEU A 71 -2.20 8.54 -4.42
N LYS A 72 -2.61 8.13 -5.62
CA LYS A 72 -3.81 7.32 -5.84
C LYS A 72 -3.72 5.99 -5.09
N GLN A 73 -2.63 5.24 -5.26
CA GLN A 73 -2.46 3.96 -4.56
C GLN A 73 -2.34 4.15 -3.04
N GLN A 74 -1.62 5.19 -2.59
CA GLN A 74 -1.50 5.51 -1.18
C GLN A 74 -2.85 5.92 -0.55
N GLY A 75 -3.70 6.62 -1.29
CA GLY A 75 -5.07 6.94 -0.87
C GLY A 75 -5.88 5.69 -0.58
N LEU A 76 -5.82 4.69 -1.47
CA LEU A 76 -6.49 3.39 -1.27
C LEU A 76 -5.96 2.63 -0.05
N ILE A 77 -4.65 2.72 0.23
CA ILE A 77 -4.04 2.14 1.44
C ILE A 77 -4.59 2.82 2.71
N VAL A 78 -4.69 4.16 2.71
CA VAL A 78 -5.26 4.91 3.82
C VAL A 78 -6.72 4.51 4.07
N GLU A 79 -7.56 4.50 3.02
CA GLU A 79 -8.97 4.10 3.14
C GLU A 79 -9.13 2.68 3.71
N MET A 80 -8.23 1.77 3.36
CA MET A 80 -8.24 0.42 3.92
C MET A 80 -7.93 0.41 5.42
N TYR A 81 -6.93 1.15 5.87
CA TYR A 81 -6.60 1.23 7.29
C TYR A 81 -7.68 1.98 8.08
N GLU A 82 -8.33 2.99 7.50
CA GLU A 82 -9.47 3.68 8.11
C GLU A 82 -10.63 2.70 8.38
N LYS A 83 -11.01 1.91 7.37
CA LYS A 83 -12.03 0.85 7.52
C LYS A 83 -11.63 -0.15 8.59
N ARG A 84 -10.37 -0.63 8.56
CA ARG A 84 -9.86 -1.57 9.56
C ARG A 84 -9.93 -1.02 10.99
N VAL A 85 -9.54 0.23 11.19
CA VAL A 85 -9.63 0.90 12.51
C VAL A 85 -11.09 1.05 12.94
N ALA A 86 -12.00 1.39 12.03
CA ALA A 86 -13.42 1.48 12.33
C ALA A 86 -13.99 0.13 12.80
N ASP A 87 -13.68 -0.95 12.09
CA ASP A 87 -14.12 -2.31 12.44
C ASP A 87 -13.56 -2.76 13.79
N LEU A 88 -12.26 -2.51 14.03
CA LEU A 88 -11.61 -2.85 15.29
C LEU A 88 -12.14 -2.03 16.47
N LYS A 89 -12.53 -0.76 16.26
CA LYS A 89 -13.20 0.03 17.30
C LYS A 89 -14.54 -0.59 17.70
N VAL A 90 -15.30 -1.13 16.75
CA VAL A 90 -16.55 -1.84 17.04
C VAL A 90 -16.27 -3.12 17.84
N ARG A 91 -15.28 -3.92 17.43
CA ARG A 91 -14.89 -5.16 18.12
C ARG A 91 -14.26 -4.95 19.51
N ALA A 92 -13.57 -3.83 19.72
CA ALA A 92 -13.02 -3.46 21.01
C ALA A 92 -14.15 -3.13 22.01
N LYS A 93 -15.22 -2.46 21.56
CA LYS A 93 -16.39 -2.17 22.40
C LYS A 93 -17.14 -3.43 22.83
N SER A 94 -17.10 -4.50 22.04
CA SER A 94 -17.69 -5.79 22.41
C SER A 94 -16.79 -6.66 23.28
N GLY A 95 -15.59 -6.19 23.67
CA GLY A 95 -14.65 -6.94 24.52
C GLY A 95 -13.96 -8.11 23.82
N THR A 96 -14.10 -8.24 22.51
CA THR A 96 -13.58 -9.36 21.70
C THR A 96 -12.20 -9.08 21.09
N LEU A 97 -11.61 -7.91 21.37
CA LEU A 97 -10.34 -7.47 20.81
C LEU A 97 -9.45 -6.92 21.92
N SER A 98 -8.14 -7.18 21.84
CA SER A 98 -7.18 -6.53 22.74
C SER A 98 -7.07 -5.03 22.44
N ALA A 99 -6.75 -4.24 23.47
CA ALA A 99 -6.44 -2.82 23.28
C ALA A 99 -5.20 -2.62 22.38
N GLU A 100 -4.27 -3.57 22.41
CA GLU A 100 -3.05 -3.57 21.61
C GLU A 100 -3.34 -3.66 20.11
N ASP A 101 -4.24 -4.56 19.68
CA ASP A 101 -4.64 -4.70 18.28
C ASP A 101 -5.18 -3.39 17.69
N LEU A 102 -5.98 -2.67 18.49
CA LEU A 102 -6.51 -1.37 18.08
C LEU A 102 -5.42 -0.30 18.00
N LEU A 103 -4.43 -0.33 18.90
CA LEU A 103 -3.29 0.59 18.86
C LEU A 103 -2.40 0.33 17.64
N LEU A 104 -2.10 -0.93 17.35
CA LEU A 104 -1.33 -1.32 16.16
C LEU A 104 -2.04 -0.90 14.88
N ALA A 105 -3.35 -1.11 14.78
CA ALA A 105 -4.10 -0.67 13.60
C ALA A 105 -4.11 0.86 13.43
N LYS A 106 -4.16 1.62 14.53
CA LYS A 106 -4.05 3.08 14.50
C LYS A 106 -2.66 3.53 14.08
N GLU A 107 -1.60 2.88 14.57
CA GLU A 107 -0.23 3.17 14.17
C GLU A 107 -0.07 2.99 12.65
N ARG A 108 -0.55 1.87 12.09
CA ARG A 108 -0.52 1.62 10.64
C ARG A 108 -1.30 2.62 9.82
N LEU A 109 -2.43 3.10 10.33
CA LEU A 109 -3.16 4.20 9.71
C LEU A 109 -2.33 5.49 9.69
N LEU A 110 -1.70 5.85 10.83
CA LEU A 110 -0.86 7.05 10.92
C LEU A 110 0.36 6.96 10.02
N GLU A 111 1.03 5.80 9.95
CA GLU A 111 2.14 5.54 9.03
C GLU A 111 1.70 5.75 7.56
N ALA A 112 0.51 5.24 7.19
CA ALA A 112 -0.04 5.42 5.86
C ALA A 112 -0.39 6.88 5.56
N MET A 113 -0.93 7.62 6.53
CA MET A 113 -1.21 9.05 6.38
C MET A 113 0.08 9.87 6.27
N GLN A 114 1.09 9.59 7.08
CA GLN A 114 2.41 10.23 7.01
C GLN A 114 3.07 9.99 5.65
N THR A 115 2.97 8.77 5.11
CA THR A 115 3.48 8.46 3.77
C THR A 115 2.72 9.23 2.70
N ARG A 116 1.40 9.40 2.84
CA ARG A 116 0.63 10.23 1.91
C ARG A 116 1.07 11.69 1.98
N GLU A 117 1.32 12.20 3.18
CA GLU A 117 1.74 13.59 3.36
C GLU A 117 3.14 13.86 2.78
N SER A 118 4.10 12.96 3.00
CA SER A 118 5.43 13.09 2.38
C SER A 118 5.37 13.03 0.85
N LEU A 119 4.44 12.23 0.30
CA LEU A 119 4.13 12.24 -1.12
C LEU A 119 3.40 13.52 -1.56
N SER A 120 2.69 14.27 -0.70
CA SER A 120 2.11 15.59 -1.03
C SER A 120 3.12 16.76 -0.90
N GLU A 121 3.99 16.75 0.11
CA GLU A 121 4.96 17.81 0.40
C GLU A 121 6.14 17.86 -0.57
N THR A 122 6.51 16.73 -1.17
CA THR A 122 7.50 16.71 -2.25
C THR A 122 7.10 17.55 -3.48
N ALA A 123 5.89 18.15 -3.52
CA ALA A 123 5.51 19.18 -4.51
C ALA A 123 6.18 20.54 -4.27
N THR A 124 6.29 20.94 -3.00
CA THR A 124 6.45 22.34 -2.60
C THR A 124 7.91 22.74 -2.42
N SER A 125 8.83 21.77 -2.34
CA SER A 125 10.27 22.01 -2.16
C SER A 125 11.08 22.17 -3.45
N THR A 126 10.43 22.24 -4.61
CA THR A 126 11.07 22.41 -5.94
C THR A 126 11.01 23.83 -6.50
N ASN A 127 10.77 24.85 -5.66
CA ASN A 127 10.84 26.27 -6.03
C ASN A 127 12.10 26.93 -5.47
#